data_AF-A0ABD5SWZ4-F1
#
_entry.id   AF-A0ABD5SWZ4-F1
#
_cell.length_a   1.000
_cell.length_b   1.000
_cell.length_c   1.000
_cell.angle_alpha   90.00
_cell.angle_beta   90.00
_cell.angle_gamma   90.00
#
_symmetry.space_group_name_H-M   'P 1'
#
loop_
_entity.id
_entity.type
_entity.pdbx_description
1 polymer ?
#
loop_
_entity_poly.entity_id
_entity_poly.type
_entity_poly.pdbx_seq_one_letter_code
_entity_poly.pdbx_strand_id
1 'polypeptide(L)'
;MTDDGFPEENSSSQNEDGYRRTKSDDEQFCSSCGEVIKKKAEICPECGVRQKRSNSGEKNPGISAVLSFFITGAGQIYNGEIGKGIGLMVLQVVNVLLMAVLIGFITFPATWIWAIYDAYKTAEKINTGE
;
A
#
# COMPACT_ATOMS: atom_id res chain seq x y z
N MET A 1 5.30 26.23 72.42
CA MET A 1 6.52 25.43 72.28
C MET A 1 6.21 24.33 71.29
N THR A 2 6.25 24.64 69.98
CA THR A 2 7.47 24.60 69.12
C THR A 2 8.01 23.19 69.08
N ASP A 3 8.33 22.59 67.96
CA ASP A 3 8.14 22.85 66.54
C ASP A 3 8.67 21.55 65.93
N ASP A 4 8.08 21.15 64.83
CA ASP A 4 8.71 20.59 63.64
C ASP A 4 10.06 19.87 63.80
N GLY A 5 10.08 18.62 63.35
CA GLY A 5 11.34 17.90 63.15
C GLY A 5 11.17 16.54 62.49
N PHE A 6 10.76 16.53 61.22
CA PHE A 6 11.09 15.45 60.30
C PHE A 6 12.49 15.73 59.74
N PRO A 7 13.53 14.93 60.02
CA PRO A 7 14.80 15.01 59.29
C PRO A 7 14.83 13.92 58.21
N GLU A 8 15.55 14.01 57.10
CA GLU A 8 16.17 15.08 56.33
C GLU A 8 16.53 14.39 55.00
N GLU A 9 16.53 15.13 53.90
CA GLU A 9 16.83 14.65 52.55
C GLU A 9 18.23 14.03 52.42
N ASN A 10 18.37 13.01 51.58
CA ASN A 10 19.50 12.92 50.64
C ASN A 10 19.15 11.88 49.57
N SER A 11 18.73 12.22 48.36
CA SER A 11 19.49 12.84 47.26
C SER A 11 20.69 12.02 46.78
N SER A 12 20.81 11.94 45.45
CA SER A 12 21.83 11.27 44.62
C SER A 12 21.72 9.74 44.53
N SER A 13 21.66 9.10 43.36
CA SER A 13 21.91 9.54 41.99
C SER A 13 21.47 8.44 41.01
N GLN A 14 20.63 8.82 40.05
CA GLN A 14 20.71 8.49 38.61
C GLN A 14 21.17 7.08 38.22
N ASN A 15 20.25 6.30 37.61
CA ASN A 15 20.59 5.51 36.44
C ASN A 15 19.54 5.81 35.35
N GLU A 16 19.95 6.67 34.43
CA GLU A 16 19.31 6.91 33.15
C GLU A 16 19.59 5.73 32.24
N ASP A 17 18.58 4.94 31.87
CA ASP A 17 18.64 4.03 30.71
C ASP A 17 17.20 3.78 30.17
N GLY A 18 16.70 4.75 29.41
CA GLY A 18 16.22 4.49 28.06
C GLY A 18 15.00 3.58 27.78
N TYR A 19 14.09 3.28 28.71
CA TYR A 19 12.82 2.62 28.32
C TYR A 19 11.82 3.63 27.70
N ARG A 20 12.07 4.03 26.45
CA ARG A 20 11.06 4.70 25.63
C ARG A 20 9.94 3.66 25.38
N ARG A 21 8.86 3.70 26.17
CA ARG A 21 7.63 2.92 25.90
C ARG A 21 7.27 3.10 24.42
N THR A 22 7.46 2.05 23.63
CA THR A 22 6.96 2.00 22.25
C THR A 22 5.45 1.99 22.32
N LYS A 23 4.85 3.16 22.12
CA LYS A 23 3.42 3.40 21.93
C LYS A 23 2.80 2.29 21.06
N SER A 24 1.69 1.70 21.53
CA SER A 24 0.93 0.70 20.78
C SER A 24 0.21 1.29 19.56
N ASP A 25 -0.32 0.46 18.67
CA ASP A 25 -1.11 0.88 17.51
C ASP A 25 -2.38 1.66 17.91
N ASP A 26 -2.88 1.52 19.14
CA ASP A 26 -3.99 2.33 19.68
C ASP A 26 -3.51 3.51 20.57
N GLU A 27 -2.19 3.62 20.70
CA GLU A 27 -1.35 4.62 21.35
C GLU A 27 -1.27 5.99 20.64
N GLN A 28 -1.20 7.15 21.31
CA GLN A 28 -0.60 8.39 20.79
C GLN A 28 0.03 9.21 21.89
N PHE A 29 1.04 10.01 21.56
CA PHE A 29 1.59 10.97 22.51
C PHE A 29 0.71 12.22 22.51
N CYS A 30 0.45 12.77 23.70
CA CYS A 30 -0.22 14.05 23.81
C CYS A 30 0.63 15.15 23.17
N SER A 31 0.03 15.96 22.31
CA SER A 31 0.71 17.08 21.64
C SER A 31 1.18 18.20 22.59
N SER A 32 0.72 18.21 23.84
CA SER A 32 1.04 19.25 24.82
C SER A 32 1.97 18.78 25.93
N CYS A 33 1.66 17.66 26.59
CA CYS A 33 2.43 17.18 27.74
C CYS A 33 3.34 15.98 27.43
N GLY A 34 3.20 15.35 26.26
CA GLY A 34 4.01 14.19 25.88
C GLY A 34 3.62 12.86 26.54
N GLU A 35 2.57 12.79 27.37
CA GLU A 35 2.11 11.51 27.94
C GLU A 35 1.51 10.59 26.86
N VAL A 36 1.66 9.28 27.05
CA VAL A 36 1.03 8.26 26.19
C VAL A 36 -0.46 8.14 26.53
N ILE A 37 -1.31 8.49 25.57
CA ILE A 37 -2.77 8.47 25.67
C ILE A 37 -3.38 7.66 24.52
N LYS A 38 -4.56 7.08 24.69
CA LYS A 38 -5.23 6.36 23.59
C LYS A 38 -5.56 7.29 22.41
N LYS A 39 -5.51 6.80 21.16
CA LYS A 39 -5.93 7.53 19.94
C LYS A 39 -7.39 8.01 19.98
N LYS A 40 -8.23 7.29 20.73
CA LYS A 40 -9.64 7.62 20.98
C LYS A 40 -9.86 8.71 22.03
N ALA A 41 -8.83 9.11 22.78
CA ALA A 41 -8.96 10.13 23.81
C ALA A 41 -9.14 11.50 23.14
N GLU A 42 -10.30 12.12 23.34
CA GLU A 42 -10.60 13.47 22.85
C GLU A 42 -10.00 14.55 23.75
N ILE A 43 -9.71 14.20 25.01
CA ILE A 43 -9.08 15.04 26.02
C ILE A 43 -7.99 14.22 26.70
N CYS A 44 -6.81 14.81 26.88
CA CYS A 44 -5.73 14.19 27.65
C CYS A 44 -6.07 14.21 29.16
N PRO A 45 -6.07 13.06 29.88
CA PRO A 45 -6.37 13.03 31.30
C PRO A 45 -5.31 13.70 32.18
N GLU A 46 -4.07 13.82 31.70
CA GLU A 46 -2.97 14.41 32.47
C GLU A 46 -2.95 15.94 32.42
N CYS A 47 -3.18 16.53 31.26
CA CYS A 47 -3.03 17.99 31.09
C CYS A 47 -4.31 18.70 30.60
N GLY A 48 -5.38 17.96 30.30
CA GLY A 48 -6.68 18.54 29.97
C GLY A 48 -6.81 19.16 28.58
N VAL A 49 -5.76 19.19 27.75
CA VAL A 49 -5.88 19.70 26.38
C VAL A 49 -6.67 18.73 25.49
N ARG A 50 -7.49 19.29 24.59
CA ARG A 50 -8.20 18.51 23.58
C ARG A 50 -7.20 17.96 22.56
N GLN A 51 -7.35 16.68 22.22
CA GLN A 51 -6.49 15.99 21.29
C GLN A 51 -7.26 15.72 20.00
N LYS A 52 -6.62 16.06 18.88
CA LYS A 52 -7.16 15.75 17.56
C LYS A 52 -7.00 14.25 17.33
N ARG A 53 -8.07 13.54 16.95
CA ARG A 53 -7.96 12.12 16.62
C ARG A 53 -6.95 11.93 15.48
N SER A 54 -5.80 11.33 15.79
CA SER A 54 -4.88 10.83 14.78
C SER A 54 -5.54 9.62 14.14
N ASN A 55 -6.19 9.82 13.00
CA ASN A 55 -6.50 8.73 12.09
C ASN A 55 -5.16 8.28 11.52
N SER A 56 -4.48 7.37 12.22
CA SER A 56 -3.22 6.77 11.84
C SER A 56 -3.40 5.74 10.71
N GLY A 57 -4.12 6.14 9.68
CA GLY A 57 -4.10 5.50 8.38
C GLY A 57 -3.31 6.39 7.45
N GLU A 58 -2.04 6.66 7.77
CA GLU A 58 -1.12 7.29 6.82
C GLU A 58 -0.85 6.28 5.70
N LYS A 59 -1.77 6.24 4.75
CA LYS A 59 -1.64 5.44 3.55
C LYS A 59 -0.70 6.21 2.63
N ASN A 60 0.57 5.82 2.62
CA ASN A 60 1.57 6.42 1.74
C ASN A 60 1.08 6.42 0.27
N PRO A 61 0.77 7.59 -0.31
CA PRO A 61 0.20 7.68 -1.66
C PRO A 61 1.19 7.17 -2.72
N GLY A 62 2.49 7.28 -2.46
CA GLY A 62 3.54 6.74 -3.33
C GLY A 62 3.52 5.21 -3.42
N ILE A 63 3.28 4.51 -2.31
CA ILE A 63 3.16 3.03 -2.33
C ILE A 63 1.90 2.63 -3.08
N SER A 64 0.80 3.36 -2.91
CA SER A 64 -0.45 3.12 -3.65
C SER A 64 -0.27 3.26 -5.18
N ALA A 65 0.52 4.24 -5.62
CA ALA A 65 0.83 4.48 -7.03
C ALA A 65 1.75 3.39 -7.60
N VAL A 66 2.81 3.01 -6.88
CA VAL A 66 3.72 1.94 -7.31
C VAL A 66 3.00 0.59 -7.34
N LEU A 67 2.13 0.31 -6.36
CA LEU A 67 1.31 -0.91 -6.36
C LEU A 67 0.33 -0.93 -7.55
N SER A 68 -0.23 0.23 -7.92
CA SER A 68 -1.09 0.36 -9.12
C SER A 68 -0.33 0.19 -10.43
N PHE A 69 0.96 0.55 -10.46
CA PHE A 69 1.82 0.43 -11.63
C PHE A 69 2.09 -1.03 -12.00
N PHE A 70 2.31 -1.90 -11.00
CA PHE A 70 2.56 -3.32 -11.24
C PHE A 70 1.28 -4.16 -11.38
N ILE A 71 0.19 -3.74 -10.75
CA ILE A 71 -1.10 -4.45 -10.78
C ILE A 71 -2.23 -3.43 -10.95
N THR A 72 -2.84 -3.40 -12.13
CA THR A 72 -4.01 -2.56 -12.40
C THR A 72 -5.10 -2.81 -11.34
N GLY A 73 -5.48 -1.78 -10.58
CA GLY A 73 -6.49 -1.87 -9.53
C GLY A 73 -5.96 -2.06 -8.09
N ALA A 74 -4.69 -2.38 -7.87
CA ALA A 74 -4.15 -2.63 -6.54
C ALA A 74 -4.05 -1.37 -5.65
N GLY A 75 -3.76 -0.18 -6.19
CA GLY A 75 -3.77 1.04 -5.38
C GLY A 75 -5.16 1.56 -5.03
N GLN A 76 -6.19 1.22 -5.82
CA GLN A 76 -7.59 1.51 -5.44
C GLN A 76 -8.01 0.66 -4.23
N ILE A 77 -7.53 -0.59 -4.15
CA ILE A 77 -7.71 -1.46 -2.98
C ILE A 77 -6.95 -0.88 -1.77
N TYR A 78 -5.72 -0.39 -1.96
CA TYR A 78 -4.94 0.25 -0.89
C TYR A 78 -5.64 1.49 -0.31
N ASN A 79 -6.27 2.31 -1.17
CA ASN A 79 -7.02 3.49 -0.73
C ASN A 79 -8.27 3.14 0.11
N GLY A 80 -8.66 1.86 0.19
CA GLY A 80 -9.84 1.37 0.91
C GLY A 80 -11.08 1.28 0.02
N GLU A 81 -10.95 1.60 -1.27
CA GLU A 81 -12.02 1.58 -2.26
C GLU A 81 -12.02 0.26 -3.04
N ILE A 82 -12.17 -0.85 -2.30
CA ILE A 82 -12.04 -2.23 -2.81
C ILE A 82 -12.94 -2.47 -4.03
N GLY A 83 -14.18 -1.98 -4.00
CA GLY A 83 -15.13 -2.14 -5.10
C GLY A 83 -14.67 -1.52 -6.43
N LYS A 84 -14.06 -0.32 -6.38
CA LYS A 84 -13.53 0.34 -7.59
C LYS A 84 -12.28 -0.39 -8.10
N GLY A 85 -11.44 -0.89 -7.20
CA GLY A 85 -10.25 -1.67 -7.56
C GLY A 85 -10.60 -2.98 -8.28
N ILE A 86 -11.57 -3.74 -7.77
CA ILE A 86 -12.05 -4.97 -8.43
C ILE A 86 -12.70 -4.65 -9.77
N GLY A 87 -13.47 -3.57 -9.87
CA GLY A 87 -14.07 -3.13 -11.13
C GLY A 87 -13.03 -2.87 -12.23
N LEU A 88 -11.92 -2.19 -11.89
CA LEU A 88 -10.82 -1.93 -12.83
C LEU A 88 -10.05 -3.20 -13.21
N MET A 89 -9.84 -4.12 -12.26
CA MET A 89 -9.24 -5.43 -12.54
C MET A 89 -10.03 -6.23 -13.58
N VAL A 90 -11.35 -6.35 -13.38
CA VAL A 90 -12.23 -7.09 -14.28
C VAL A 90 -12.27 -6.43 -15.65
N LEU A 91 -12.38 -5.10 -15.70
CA LEU A 91 -12.36 -4.34 -16.95
C LEU A 91 -11.06 -4.56 -17.72
N GLN A 92 -9.92 -4.57 -17.03
CA GLN A 92 -8.61 -4.79 -17.64
C GLN A 92 -8.51 -6.21 -18.23
N VAL A 93 -8.95 -7.23 -17.49
CA VAL A 93 -8.97 -8.62 -17.96
C VAL A 93 -9.84 -8.77 -19.21
N VAL A 94 -11.04 -8.18 -19.20
CA VAL A 94 -11.95 -8.21 -20.35
C VAL A 94 -11.31 -7.54 -21.57
N ASN A 95 -10.66 -6.39 -21.38
CA ASN A 95 -10.02 -5.67 -22.48
C ASN A 95 -8.85 -6.45 -23.10
N VAL A 96 -7.99 -7.03 -22.26
CA VAL A 96 -6.88 -7.88 -22.73
C VAL A 96 -7.40 -9.11 -23.49
N LEU A 97 -8.45 -9.75 -22.98
CA LEU A 97 -9.06 -10.90 -23.65
C LEU A 97 -9.70 -10.49 -24.99
N LEU A 98 -10.37 -9.34 -25.04
CA LEU A 98 -10.92 -8.80 -26.29
C LEU A 98 -9.81 -8.53 -27.32
N MET A 99 -8.71 -7.91 -26.90
CA MET A 99 -7.53 -7.68 -27.74
C MET A 99 -6.95 -9.00 -28.25
N ALA A 100 -6.78 -10.00 -27.39
CA ALA A 100 -6.26 -11.30 -27.78
C ALA A 100 -7.17 -12.01 -28.79
N VAL A 101 -8.50 -11.96 -28.60
CA VAL A 101 -9.47 -12.54 -29.55
C VAL A 101 -9.44 -11.80 -30.87
N LEU A 102 -9.45 -10.47 -30.88
CA LEU A 102 -9.41 -9.67 -32.11
C LEU A 102 -8.09 -9.85 -32.88
N ILE A 103 -6.96 -9.74 -32.19
CA ILE A 103 -5.63 -9.96 -32.77
C ILE A 103 -5.52 -11.40 -33.28
N GLY A 104 -5.94 -12.38 -32.48
CA GLY A 104 -5.95 -13.78 -32.86
C GLY A 104 -6.79 -14.04 -34.10
N PHE A 105 -7.98 -13.44 -34.18
CA PHE A 105 -8.88 -13.61 -35.32
C PHE A 105 -8.33 -13.04 -36.63
N ILE A 106 -7.46 -12.02 -36.58
CA ILE A 106 -6.80 -11.46 -37.78
C ILE A 106 -5.49 -12.20 -38.09
N THR A 107 -4.65 -12.44 -37.09
CA THR A 107 -3.34 -13.05 -37.28
C THR A 107 -3.45 -14.52 -37.67
N PHE A 108 -4.46 -15.25 -37.18
CA PHE A 108 -4.67 -16.66 -37.52
C PHE A 108 -4.91 -16.89 -39.03
N PRO A 109 -5.90 -16.26 -39.70
CA PRO A 109 -6.08 -16.43 -41.14
C PRO A 109 -4.91 -15.84 -41.95
N ALA A 110 -4.31 -14.72 -41.50
CA ALA A 110 -3.18 -14.13 -42.19
C ALA A 110 -1.95 -15.06 -42.23
N THR A 111 -1.61 -15.67 -41.10
CA THR A 111 -0.50 -16.63 -41.00
C THR A 111 -0.80 -17.92 -41.77
N TRP A 112 -2.05 -18.37 -41.80
CA TRP A 112 -2.44 -19.53 -42.59
C TRP A 112 -2.30 -19.32 -44.10
N ILE A 113 -2.78 -18.17 -44.62
CA ILE A 113 -2.60 -17.81 -46.03
C ILE A 113 -1.11 -17.66 -46.37
N TRP A 114 -0.34 -17.04 -45.48
CA TRP A 114 1.11 -16.91 -45.67
C TRP A 114 1.81 -18.27 -45.73
N ALA A 115 1.46 -19.21 -44.85
CA ALA A 115 2.01 -20.57 -44.86
C ALA A 115 1.68 -21.34 -46.15
N ILE A 116 0.47 -21.15 -46.68
CA ILE A 116 0.07 -21.73 -47.97
C ILE A 116 0.93 -21.14 -49.11
N TYR A 117 1.10 -19.82 -49.16
CA TYR A 117 1.95 -19.16 -50.15
C TYR A 117 3.40 -19.64 -50.09
N ASP A 118 3.95 -19.75 -48.87
CA ASP A 118 5.31 -20.23 -48.62
C ASP A 118 5.49 -21.68 -49.09
N ALA A 119 4.51 -22.55 -48.81
CA ALA A 119 4.51 -23.93 -49.26
C ALA A 119 4.46 -24.05 -50.80
N TYR A 120 3.63 -23.26 -51.48
CA TYR A 120 3.55 -23.26 -52.95
C TYR A 120 4.87 -22.81 -53.59
N LYS A 121 5.43 -21.70 -53.11
CA LYS A 121 6.70 -21.18 -53.62
C LYS A 121 7.85 -22.15 -53.37
N THR A 122 7.87 -22.79 -52.20
CA THR A 122 8.87 -23.80 -51.86
C THR A 122 8.77 -25.01 -52.79
N ALA A 123 7.55 -25.49 -53.06
CA ALA A 123 7.34 -26.61 -53.98
C ALA A 123 7.74 -26.26 -55.43
N GLU A 124 7.44 -25.04 -55.90
CA GLU A 124 7.86 -24.56 -57.22
C GLU A 124 9.39 -24.56 -57.36
N LYS A 125 10.10 -24.03 -56.35
CA LYS A 125 11.58 -23.99 -56.35
C LYS A 125 12.21 -25.37 -56.48
N ILE A 126 11.68 -26.35 -55.74
CA ILE A 126 12.14 -27.74 -55.82
C ILE A 126 11.87 -28.33 -57.21
N ASN A 127 10.72 -28.03 -57.81
CA ASN A 127 10.37 -28.53 -59.15
C ASN A 127 11.23 -27.92 -60.26
N THR A 128 11.69 -26.67 -60.10
CA THR A 128 12.61 -26.00 -61.03
C THR A 128 14.08 -26.38 -60.82
N GLY A 129 14.40 -27.18 -59.79
CA GLY A 129 15.74 -27.71 -59.55
C GLY A 129 16.74 -26.70 -58.97
N GLU A 130 16.27 -25.67 -58.28
CA GLU A 130 17.09 -24.65 -57.59
C GLU A 130 17.22 -24.88 -56.07
#